data_AF-A0A5A7T3S8-F1
#
_entry.id   AF-A0A5A7T3S8-F1
#
_cell.length_a   1.000
_cell.length_b   1.000
_cell.length_c   1.000
_cell.angle_alpha   90.00
_cell.angle_beta   90.00
_cell.angle_gamma   90.00
#
_symmetry.space_group_name_H-M   'P 1'
#
loop_
_entity.id
_entity.type
_entity.pdbx_description
1 polymer ?
#
loop_
_entity_poly.entity_id
_entity_poly.type
_entity_poly.pdbx_seq_one_letter_code
_entity_poly.pdbx_strand_id
1 'polypeptide(L)'
;MLTYKRSDHLEVIGYSDSDFAGCVDTRKSTFGYLFLLAEEAISWKSAKQSIIASSTMEAEFVACFEATVHGLWLWNFISGLGIVDSIAKPLRIYCDNSAAVFF
;
A
#
# COMPACT_ATOMS: atom_id res chain seq x y z
N MET A 1 -9.18 -19.46 -17.66
CA MET A 1 -7.72 -19.65 -17.82
C MET A 1 -7.08 -18.29 -17.61
N LEU A 2 -6.16 -18.16 -16.65
CA LEU A 2 -5.37 -16.93 -16.48
C LEU A 2 -4.33 -16.85 -17.60
N THR A 3 -4.29 -15.73 -18.31
CA THR A 3 -3.36 -15.50 -19.41
C THR A 3 -2.53 -14.27 -19.08
N TYR A 4 -1.23 -14.45 -18.91
CA TYR A 4 -0.30 -13.35 -18.67
C TYR A 4 0.29 -12.87 -19.99
N LYS A 5 0.33 -11.56 -20.18
CA LYS A 5 1.03 -10.92 -21.30
C LYS A 5 2.34 -10.34 -20.77
N ARG A 6 3.40 -10.46 -21.55
CA ARG A 6 4.64 -9.72 -21.25
C ARG A 6 4.34 -8.23 -21.28
N SER A 7 4.66 -7.53 -20.19
CA SER A 7 4.65 -6.08 -20.12
C SER A 7 6.10 -5.58 -20.14
N ASP A 8 6.34 -4.54 -20.93
CA ASP A 8 7.63 -3.83 -20.96
C ASP A 8 7.66 -2.66 -19.95
N HIS A 9 6.53 -2.38 -19.30
CA HIS A 9 6.39 -1.38 -18.24
C HIS A 9 6.26 -2.08 -16.89
N LEU A 10 7.42 -2.44 -16.33
CA LEU A 10 7.53 -3.02 -14.99
C LEU A 10 7.69 -1.87 -13.99
N GLU A 11 6.58 -1.36 -13.48
CA GLU A 11 6.57 -0.40 -12.38
C GLU A 11 5.74 -0.94 -11.23
N VAL A 12 6.24 -0.76 -10.00
CA VAL A 12 5.48 -1.08 -8.80
C VAL A 12 4.64 0.13 -8.41
N ILE A 13 3.33 -0.08 -8.25
CA ILE A 13 2.38 0.95 -7.80
C ILE A 13 1.69 0.45 -6.54
N GLY A 14 1.71 1.27 -5.50
CA GLY A 14 1.01 1.01 -4.24
C GLY A 14 -0.32 1.76 -4.15
N TYR A 15 -1.24 1.19 -3.39
CA TYR A 15 -2.48 1.81 -2.95
C TYR A 15 -2.63 1.54 -1.46
N SER A 16 -3.16 2.51 -0.71
CA SER A 16 -3.53 2.37 0.70
C SER A 16 -4.91 2.93 0.94
N ASP A 17 -5.62 2.32 1.89
CA ASP A 17 -6.97 2.70 2.29
C ASP A 17 -7.22 2.30 3.75
N SER A 18 -8.17 2.94 4.41
CA SER A 18 -8.58 2.62 5.76
C SER A 18 -10.09 2.72 5.99
N ASP A 19 -10.62 1.81 6.79
CA ASP A 19 -11.97 1.88 7.34
C ASP A 19 -11.92 2.37 8.78
N PHE A 20 -12.34 3.62 9.00
CA PHE A 20 -12.23 4.30 10.29
C PHE A 20 -13.17 3.72 11.34
N ALA A 21 -12.59 3.27 12.45
CA ALA A 21 -13.32 2.84 13.65
C ALA A 21 -14.41 1.78 13.38
N GLY A 22 -14.22 0.92 12.37
CA GLY A 22 -15.16 -0.14 12.00
C GLY A 22 -15.30 -1.25 13.06
N CYS A 23 -14.30 -1.43 13.93
CA CYS A 23 -14.41 -2.38 15.05
C CYS A 23 -15.28 -1.82 16.18
N VAL A 24 -16.46 -2.40 16.42
CA VAL A 24 -17.41 -1.95 17.45
C VAL A 24 -16.81 -1.97 18.85
N ASP A 25 -16.10 -3.04 19.22
CA ASP A 25 -15.61 -3.22 20.59
C ASP A 25 -14.42 -2.29 20.94
N THR A 26 -13.50 -2.13 19.99
CA THR A 26 -12.23 -1.43 20.24
C THR A 26 -12.13 -0.06 19.58
N ARG A 27 -13.09 0.28 18.70
CA ARG A 27 -13.07 1.46 17.84
C ARG A 27 -11.81 1.60 16.99
N LYS A 28 -11.04 0.51 16.83
CA LYS A 28 -9.89 0.45 15.94
C LYS A 28 -10.34 0.40 14.49
N SER A 29 -9.62 1.13 13.66
CA SER A 29 -9.79 1.11 12.21
C SER A 29 -9.20 -0.17 11.61
N THR A 30 -9.58 -0.48 10.38
CA THR A 30 -8.93 -1.49 9.54
C THR A 30 -8.12 -0.76 8.48
N PHE A 31 -6.87 -1.16 8.23
CA PHE A 31 -6.10 -0.64 7.12
C PHE A 31 -5.97 -1.70 6.02
N GLY A 32 -5.75 -1.24 4.80
CA GLY A 32 -5.44 -2.06 3.65
C GLY A 32 -4.33 -1.44 2.81
N TYR A 33 -3.56 -2.29 2.15
CA TYR A 33 -2.71 -1.87 1.04
C TYR A 33 -2.68 -2.93 -0.06
N LEU A 34 -2.38 -2.47 -1.28
CA LEU A 34 -2.23 -3.28 -2.47
C LEU A 34 -1.05 -2.77 -3.29
N PHE A 35 -0.12 -3.65 -3.66
CA PHE A 35 0.96 -3.37 -4.58
C PHE A 35 0.74 -4.14 -5.88
N LEU A 36 0.77 -3.40 -6.99
CA LEU A 36 0.68 -3.91 -8.34
C LEU A 36 2.04 -3.90 -9.01
N LEU A 37 2.28 -4.87 -9.89
CA LEU A 37 3.37 -4.88 -10.87
C LEU A 37 2.79 -5.37 -12.20
N ALA A 38 3.03 -4.63 -13.27
CA ALA A 38 2.43 -4.92 -14.58
C ALA A 38 0.90 -5.07 -14.51
N GLU A 39 0.24 -4.18 -13.77
CA GLU A 39 -1.22 -4.13 -13.55
C GLU A 39 -1.80 -5.31 -12.73
N GLU A 40 -0.96 -6.21 -12.23
CA GLU A 40 -1.36 -7.39 -11.48
C GLU A 40 -0.94 -7.29 -10.00
N ALA A 41 -1.76 -7.83 -9.10
CA ALA A 41 -1.49 -7.81 -7.66
C ALA A 41 -0.33 -8.73 -7.29
N ILE A 42 0.72 -8.18 -6.68
CA ILE A 42 1.90 -8.94 -6.22
C ILE A 42 2.02 -9.02 -4.71
N SER A 43 1.42 -8.08 -3.98
CA SER A 43 1.40 -8.09 -2.52
C SER A 43 0.26 -7.25 -1.98
N TRP A 44 -0.40 -7.73 -0.93
CA TRP A 44 -1.49 -7.01 -0.29
C TRP A 44 -1.60 -7.42 1.18
N LYS A 45 -2.27 -6.57 1.97
CA LYS A 45 -2.62 -6.87 3.35
C LYS A 45 -3.89 -6.11 3.70
N SER A 46 -4.73 -6.73 4.52
CA SER A 46 -5.79 -6.04 5.25
C SER A 46 -5.73 -6.49 6.71
N ALA A 47 -5.67 -5.54 7.63
CA ALA A 47 -5.53 -5.84 9.05
C ALA A 47 -6.10 -4.73 9.92
N LYS A 48 -6.52 -5.08 11.14
CA LYS A 48 -6.91 -4.11 12.15
C LYS A 48 -5.69 -3.29 12.59
N GLN A 49 -5.85 -1.97 12.70
CA GLN A 49 -4.78 -1.09 13.18
C GLN A 49 -4.40 -1.41 14.63
N SER A 50 -3.12 -1.22 14.95
CA SER A 50 -2.59 -1.46 16.31
C SER A 50 -3.02 -0.36 17.28
N ILE A 51 -3.25 0.85 16.78
CA ILE A 51 -3.69 2.03 17.53
C ILE A 51 -5.15 2.40 17.21
N ILE A 52 -5.73 3.27 18.04
CA ILE A 52 -7.04 3.86 17.81
C ILE A 52 -6.80 5.24 17.20
N ALA A 53 -7.22 5.43 15.95
CA ALA A 53 -7.23 6.74 15.31
C ALA A 53 -8.39 7.59 15.86
N SER A 54 -8.22 8.91 15.89
CA SER A 54 -9.25 9.86 16.31
C SER A 54 -10.03 10.47 15.15
N SER A 55 -9.55 10.29 13.92
CA SER A 55 -10.19 10.77 12.69
C SER A 55 -9.94 9.83 11.51
N THR A 56 -10.71 10.02 10.42
CA THR A 56 -10.46 9.31 9.15
C THR A 56 -9.08 9.67 8.58
N MET A 57 -8.64 10.92 8.69
CA MET A 57 -7.31 11.36 8.27
C MET A 57 -6.20 10.57 8.99
N GLU A 58 -6.29 10.42 10.32
CA GLU A 58 -5.30 9.66 11.09
C GLU A 58 -5.32 8.16 10.75
N ALA A 59 -6.51 7.60 10.51
CA ALA A 59 -6.63 6.20 10.09
C ALA A 59 -5.97 5.97 8.73
N GLU A 60 -6.20 6.87 7.77
CA GLU A 60 -5.55 6.84 6.46
C GLU A 60 -4.05 7.04 6.54
N PHE A 61 -3.58 7.96 7.39
CA PHE A 61 -2.16 8.16 7.62
C PHE A 61 -1.48 6.88 8.14
N VAL A 62 -2.11 6.16 9.07
CA VAL A 62 -1.60 4.86 9.56
C VAL A 62 -1.59 3.83 8.43
N ALA A 63 -2.60 3.79 7.56
CA ALA A 63 -2.62 2.91 6.39
C ALA A 63 -1.48 3.23 5.40
N CYS A 64 -1.28 4.52 5.09
CA CYS A 64 -0.16 5.01 4.27
C CYS A 64 1.19 4.63 4.87
N PHE A 65 1.35 4.77 6.19
CA PHE A 65 2.58 4.41 6.89
C PHE A 65 2.89 2.90 6.78
N GLU A 66 1.91 2.04 7.07
CA GLU A 66 2.04 0.59 6.94
C GLU A 66 2.33 0.17 5.49
N ALA A 67 1.66 0.79 4.52
CA ALA A 67 1.94 0.60 3.11
C ALA A 67 3.37 1.02 2.75
N THR A 68 3.84 2.16 3.24
CA THR A 68 5.20 2.67 2.97
C THR A 68 6.28 1.74 3.51
N VAL A 69 6.12 1.23 4.74
CA VAL A 69 7.05 0.26 5.34
C VAL A 69 7.12 -1.00 4.49
N HIS A 70 5.96 -1.52 4.06
CA HIS A 70 5.90 -2.71 3.21
C HIS A 70 6.47 -2.44 1.81
N GLY A 71 6.18 -1.26 1.24
CA GLY A 71 6.69 -0.83 -0.05
C GLY A 71 8.21 -0.72 -0.08
N LEU A 72 8.83 -0.25 1.00
CA LEU A 72 10.29 -0.22 1.14
C LEU A 72 10.88 -1.63 1.21
N TRP A 73 10.24 -2.55 1.94
CA TRP A 73 10.66 -3.95 1.93
C TRP A 73 10.55 -4.56 0.54
N LEU A 74 9.42 -4.34 -0.14
CA LEU A 74 9.16 -4.85 -1.48
C LEU A 74 10.15 -4.30 -2.51
N TRP A 75 10.48 -3.00 -2.40
CA TRP A 75 11.52 -2.37 -3.20
C TRP A 75 12.85 -3.10 -3.05
N ASN A 76 13.31 -3.31 -1.82
CA ASN A 76 14.60 -3.96 -1.55
C ASN A 76 14.61 -5.40 -2.06
N PHE A 77 13.50 -6.11 -1.90
CA PHE A 77 13.33 -7.47 -2.41
C PHE A 77 13.46 -7.51 -3.93
N ILE A 78 12.68 -6.69 -4.66
CA ILE A 78 12.71 -6.63 -6.13
C ILE A 78 14.10 -6.16 -6.62
N SER A 79 14.72 -5.21 -5.92
CA SER A 79 16.07 -4.73 -6.25
C SER A 79 17.11 -5.84 -6.18
N GLY A 80 17.02 -6.71 -5.16
CA GLY A 80 17.90 -7.86 -5.03
C GLY A 80 17.71 -8.94 -6.10
N LEU A 81 16.53 -9.00 -6.75
CA LEU A 81 16.27 -9.95 -7.83
C LEU A 81 16.90 -9.53 -9.16
N GLY A 82 17.11 -8.22 -9.38
CA GLY A 82 17.67 -7.71 -10.64
C GLY A 82 16.76 -7.87 -11.87
N ILE A 83 15.45 -8.03 -11.66
CA ILE A 83 14.46 -8.34 -12.71
C ILE A 83 13.77 -7.08 -13.25
N VAL A 84 13.76 -5.99 -12.47
CA VAL A 84 13.00 -4.77 -12.77
C VAL A 84 13.93 -3.56 -12.77
N ASP A 85 14.14 -2.95 -13.93
CA ASP A 85 15.00 -1.76 -14.08
C ASP A 85 14.41 -0.48 -13.43
N SER A 86 13.15 -0.51 -12.97
CA SER A 86 12.46 0.65 -12.39
C SER A 86 12.92 1.06 -10.98
N ILE A 87 14.02 0.49 -10.48
CA ILE A 87 14.64 0.80 -9.18
C ILE A 87 15.13 2.27 -9.11
N ALA A 88 15.11 3.02 -10.22
CA ALA A 88 15.56 4.39 -10.26
C ALA A 88 14.55 5.44 -9.75
N LYS A 89 13.26 5.10 -9.58
CA LYS A 89 12.20 6.09 -9.27
C LYS A 89 11.55 5.84 -7.91
N PRO A 90 11.25 6.88 -7.11
CA PRO A 90 10.48 6.73 -5.87
C PRO A 90 9.18 5.95 -6.06
N LEU A 91 8.85 5.10 -5.09
CA LEU A 91 7.67 4.23 -5.13
C LEU A 91 6.43 5.11 -4.98
N ARG A 92 5.50 4.97 -5.92
CA ARG A 92 4.24 5.71 -5.86
C ARG A 92 3.23 4.93 -5.04
N ILE A 93 2.70 5.56 -4.00
CA ILE A 93 1.59 5.03 -3.20
C ILE A 93 0.43 6.02 -3.30
N TYR A 94 -0.73 5.54 -3.74
CA TYR A 94 -1.95 6.31 -3.84
C TYR A 94 -2.80 6.15 -2.58
N CYS A 95 -3.26 7.27 -2.04
CA CYS A 95 -4.27 7.38 -0.99
C CYS A 95 -5.30 8.40 -1.46
N ASP A 96 -6.58 8.12 -1.28
CA ASP A 96 -7.68 8.97 -1.73
C ASP A 96 -8.01 10.12 -0.74
N ASN A 97 -7.45 10.06 0.48
CA ASN A 97 -7.60 11.08 1.50
C ASN A 97 -6.49 12.14 1.41
N SER A 98 -6.84 13.29 0.81
CA SER A 98 -5.91 14.42 0.67
C SER A 98 -5.38 14.93 2.01
N ALA A 99 -6.17 14.93 3.08
CA ALA A 99 -5.71 15.37 4.39
C ALA A 99 -4.59 14.47 4.92
N ALA A 100 -4.67 13.16 4.69
CA ALA A 100 -3.61 12.22 5.07
C ALA A 100 -2.35 12.38 4.18
N VAL A 101 -2.53 12.71 2.90
CA VAL A 101 -1.41 12.97 1.97
C VAL A 101 -0.65 14.26 2.31
N PHE A 102 -1.33 15.27 2.87
CA PHE A 102 -0.74 16.57 3.21
C PHE A 102 -0.34 16.73 4.68
N PHE A 103 -0.60 15.73 5.54
CA PHE A 103 -0.25 15.74 6.97
C PHE A 103 1.26 15.61 7.18
#